data_AF-A0A2J4QVX2-F1
#
_entry.id   AF-A0A2J4QVX2-F1
#
_cell.length_a   1.000
_cell.length_b   1.000
_cell.length_c   1.000
_cell.angle_alpha   90.00
_cell.angle_beta   90.00
_cell.angle_gamma   90.00
#
_symmetry.space_group_name_H-M   'P 1'
#
loop_
_entity.id
_entity.type
_entity.pdbx_description
1 polymer ?
#
loop_
_entity_poly.entity_id
_entity_poly.type
_entity_poly.pdbx_seq_one_letter_code
_entity_poly.pdbx_strand_id
1 'polypeptide(L)'
;LIEKLYVNASQQFVKKNEPLAELWIPQWAAAQQEYLAVRRLGDSGLTAAARDRLRLQFMPEAVIRSVERSGQPQTRMTVRAPHDGYVSKLDVRTGAQVTTAQPPFELASLDPVWIVIDYPQSQASLLREGSKVTATTGSWPGIAFQGTVSELLPDLETTTRTLKARVVLNNPQHRLKPGMYLNVELAEAQQESAVLAIPEEALIATGTSNRVLIADGEGHFRPVEVTAGRTQNGLVEIKSGLEAGQKVVTSGQFLIDSEASLRSALPQMAGQEEEAKSYSAQGVIKAVSDEAVTIAHQPVPALKWPAMIMDFAITPQLREQMRPGESVMFHFVLTDEGARVTSMMPLNGAKEQP
;
A
#
# COMPACT_ATOMS: atom_id res chain seq x y z
N LEU A 1 -35.96 46.42 -17.32
CA LEU A 1 -35.03 46.82 -18.41
C LEU A 1 -33.65 47.04 -17.82
N ILE A 2 -32.58 46.81 -18.58
CA ILE A 2 -31.24 47.27 -18.19
C ILE A 2 -31.13 48.75 -18.53
N GLU A 3 -31.08 49.59 -17.51
CA GLU A 3 -30.95 51.04 -17.66
C GLU A 3 -29.48 51.44 -17.81
N LYS A 4 -28.59 50.77 -17.08
CA LYS A 4 -27.15 51.00 -17.16
C LYS A 4 -26.38 49.69 -17.01
N LEU A 5 -25.31 49.55 -17.77
CA LEU A 5 -24.39 48.43 -17.69
C LEU A 5 -23.03 48.94 -17.20
N TYR A 6 -22.47 48.32 -16.16
CA TYR A 6 -21.17 48.68 -15.60
C TYR A 6 -20.05 47.77 -16.12
N VAL A 7 -20.37 46.52 -16.43
CA VAL A 7 -19.48 45.56 -17.10
C VAL A 7 -19.62 45.70 -18.61
N ASN A 8 -18.50 45.82 -19.33
CA ASN A 8 -18.54 46.08 -20.77
C ASN A 8 -17.98 44.94 -21.64
N ALA A 9 -17.41 43.89 -21.05
CA ALA A 9 -16.79 42.79 -21.78
C ALA A 9 -16.96 41.43 -21.07
N SER A 10 -16.99 40.36 -21.87
CA SER A 10 -16.74 39.02 -21.37
C SER A 10 -15.29 38.91 -20.88
N GLN A 11 -15.06 38.02 -19.91
CA GLN A 11 -13.79 37.80 -19.22
C GLN A 11 -13.29 39.00 -18.40
N GLN A 12 -14.11 40.03 -18.19
CA GLN A 12 -13.80 41.08 -17.23
C GLN A 12 -13.83 40.51 -15.81
N PHE A 13 -12.78 40.79 -15.02
CA PHE A 13 -12.76 40.49 -13.59
C PHE A 13 -13.61 41.50 -12.82
N VAL A 14 -14.40 41.01 -11.87
CA VAL A 14 -15.22 41.82 -10.97
C VAL A 14 -15.02 41.36 -9.54
N LYS A 15 -15.04 42.32 -8.61
CA LYS A 15 -14.95 42.04 -7.17
C LYS A 15 -16.33 41.83 -6.56
N LYS A 16 -16.40 41.14 -5.45
CA LYS A 16 -17.59 41.01 -4.61
C LYS A 16 -18.18 42.40 -4.32
N ASN A 17 -19.49 42.50 -4.51
CA ASN A 17 -20.31 43.72 -4.38
C ASN A 17 -20.08 44.81 -5.45
N GLU A 18 -19.18 44.59 -6.43
CA GLU A 18 -19.01 45.49 -7.56
C GLU A 18 -20.32 45.56 -8.38
N PRO A 19 -20.77 46.76 -8.80
CA PRO A 19 -21.99 46.90 -9.58
C PRO A 19 -21.80 46.30 -10.97
N LEU A 20 -22.74 45.45 -11.40
CA LEU A 20 -22.76 44.81 -12.71
C LEU A 20 -23.70 45.53 -13.67
N ALA A 21 -24.91 45.80 -13.21
CA ALA A 21 -25.95 46.48 -13.97
C ALA A 21 -26.94 47.21 -13.06
N GLU A 22 -27.62 48.19 -13.62
CA GLU A 22 -28.79 48.82 -13.03
C GLU A 22 -30.04 48.40 -13.79
N LEU A 23 -31.00 47.85 -13.05
CA LEU A 23 -32.28 47.42 -13.57
C LEU A 23 -33.34 48.45 -13.22
N TRP A 24 -34.12 48.84 -14.23
CA TRP A 24 -35.35 49.60 -14.05
C TRP A 24 -36.55 48.64 -14.00
N ILE A 25 -37.26 48.67 -12.87
CA ILE A 25 -38.37 47.78 -12.50
C ILE A 25 -39.57 48.65 -12.06
N PRO A 26 -40.31 49.26 -13.00
CA PRO A 26 -41.41 50.17 -12.68
C PRO A 26 -42.60 49.47 -12.00
N GLN A 27 -42.77 48.17 -12.25
CA GLN A 27 -43.86 47.36 -11.67
C GLN A 27 -43.87 47.32 -10.13
N TRP A 28 -42.74 47.61 -9.47
CA TRP A 28 -42.68 47.67 -8.01
C TRP A 28 -43.26 48.95 -7.42
N ALA A 29 -43.44 50.01 -8.21
CA ALA A 29 -43.81 51.33 -7.70
C ALA A 29 -45.15 51.33 -6.95
N ALA A 30 -46.18 50.70 -7.50
CA ALA A 30 -47.53 50.70 -6.92
C ALA A 30 -47.56 50.02 -5.55
N ALA A 31 -46.96 48.82 -5.44
CA ALA A 31 -46.91 48.08 -4.19
C ALA A 31 -46.12 48.81 -3.10
N GLN A 32 -45.02 49.49 -3.48
CA GLN A 32 -44.24 50.31 -2.56
C GLN A 32 -44.98 51.56 -2.10
N GLN A 33 -45.73 52.23 -2.99
CA GLN A 33 -46.57 53.38 -2.61
C GLN A 33 -47.65 52.96 -1.61
N GLU A 34 -48.28 51.81 -1.82
CA GLU A 34 -49.29 51.29 -0.91
C GLU A 34 -48.68 50.93 0.45
N TYR A 35 -47.52 50.26 0.49
CA TYR A 35 -46.79 50.01 1.73
C TYR A 35 -46.48 51.30 2.49
N LEU A 36 -45.98 52.33 1.80
CA LEU A 36 -45.69 53.63 2.41
C LEU A 36 -46.96 54.33 2.92
N ALA A 37 -48.09 54.19 2.23
CA ALA A 37 -49.37 54.73 2.68
C ALA A 37 -49.85 54.04 3.96
N VAL A 38 -49.82 52.71 3.99
CA VAL A 38 -50.19 51.92 5.18
C VAL A 38 -49.28 52.25 6.37
N ARG A 39 -47.97 52.36 6.13
CA ARG A 39 -47.01 52.70 7.18
C ARG A 39 -47.26 54.07 7.81
N ARG A 40 -47.81 55.04 7.06
CA ARG A 40 -48.19 56.36 7.59
C ARG A 40 -49.41 56.30 8.53
N LEU A 41 -50.23 55.25 8.44
CA LEU A 41 -51.36 55.04 9.34
C LEU A 41 -50.93 54.61 10.76
N GLY A 42 -49.70 54.11 10.92
CA GLY A 42 -49.14 53.72 12.21
C GLY A 42 -49.59 52.35 12.74
N ASP A 43 -50.40 51.60 11.98
CA ASP A 43 -50.80 50.24 12.35
C ASP A 43 -49.67 49.24 12.05
N SER A 44 -49.13 48.61 13.10
CA SER A 44 -48.00 47.68 13.00
C SER A 44 -48.36 46.37 12.29
N GLY A 45 -49.58 45.87 12.48
CA GLY A 45 -50.06 44.63 11.85
C GLY A 45 -50.26 44.80 10.35
N LEU A 46 -50.93 45.88 9.94
CA LEU A 46 -51.12 46.22 8.53
C LEU A 46 -49.79 46.55 7.84
N THR A 47 -48.88 47.25 8.52
CA THR A 47 -47.55 47.54 7.99
C THR A 47 -46.76 46.25 7.77
N ALA A 48 -46.80 45.30 8.71
CA ALA A 48 -46.15 44.01 8.56
C ALA A 48 -46.73 43.21 7.39
N ALA A 49 -48.06 43.12 7.28
CA ALA A 49 -48.72 42.43 6.16
C ALA A 49 -48.38 43.07 4.80
N ALA A 50 -48.40 44.41 4.71
CA ALA A 50 -48.02 45.13 3.50
C ALA A 50 -46.54 44.92 3.14
N ARG A 51 -45.65 44.81 4.13
CA ARG A 51 -44.24 44.51 3.95
C ARG A 51 -44.01 43.08 3.45
N ASP A 52 -44.73 42.11 3.99
CA ASP A 52 -44.67 40.71 3.54
C ASP A 52 -45.18 40.57 2.10
N ARG A 53 -46.17 41.37 1.69
CA ARG A 53 -46.58 41.43 0.28
C ARG A 53 -45.46 41.90 -0.64
N LEU A 54 -44.62 42.85 -0.23
CA LEU A 54 -43.43 43.24 -1.03
C LEU A 54 -42.46 42.07 -1.20
N ARG A 55 -42.28 41.24 -0.15
CA ARG A 55 -41.46 40.03 -0.21
C ARG A 55 -42.05 38.96 -1.13
N LEU A 56 -43.37 38.76 -1.09
CA LEU A 56 -44.08 37.83 -1.97
C LEU A 56 -44.01 38.23 -3.46
N GLN A 57 -43.69 39.50 -3.75
CA GLN A 57 -43.39 39.99 -5.10
C GLN A 57 -41.89 39.89 -5.45
N PHE A 58 -41.12 39.13 -4.69
CA PHE A 58 -39.69 38.89 -4.87
C PHE A 58 -38.83 40.17 -4.82
N MET A 59 -39.29 41.23 -4.12
CA MET A 59 -38.45 42.40 -3.88
C MET A 59 -37.34 42.05 -2.88
N PRO A 60 -36.05 42.29 -3.20
CA PRO A 60 -34.98 42.01 -2.26
C PRO A 60 -35.08 42.85 -0.99
N GLU A 61 -34.69 42.27 0.13
CA GLU A 61 -34.71 42.92 1.45
C GLU A 61 -33.94 44.27 1.47
N ALA A 62 -32.88 44.40 0.66
CA ALA A 62 -32.16 45.64 0.49
C ALA A 62 -33.01 46.76 -0.14
N VAL A 63 -33.87 46.41 -1.10
CA VAL A 63 -34.80 47.36 -1.75
C VAL A 63 -35.90 47.76 -0.77
N ILE A 64 -36.49 46.80 -0.05
CA ILE A 64 -37.52 47.08 0.98
C ILE A 64 -36.97 48.04 2.03
N ARG A 65 -35.77 47.77 2.58
CA ARG A 65 -35.12 48.68 3.54
C ARG A 65 -34.81 50.06 2.96
N SER A 66 -34.50 50.13 1.66
CA SER A 66 -34.29 51.42 0.99
C SER A 66 -35.59 52.23 0.90
N VAL A 67 -36.71 51.60 0.52
CA VAL A 67 -38.05 52.23 0.54
C VAL A 67 -38.41 52.70 1.95
N GLU A 68 -38.12 51.88 2.97
CA GLU A 68 -38.37 52.22 4.37
C GLU A 68 -37.57 53.43 4.85
N ARG A 69 -36.30 53.54 4.44
CA ARG A 69 -35.41 54.62 4.85
C ARG A 69 -35.67 55.91 4.08
N SER A 70 -35.91 55.82 2.77
CA SER A 70 -36.11 57.00 1.91
C SER A 70 -37.53 57.55 1.98
N GLY A 71 -38.51 56.73 2.37
CA GLY A 71 -39.92 57.10 2.32
C GLY A 71 -40.46 57.28 0.90
N GLN A 72 -39.72 56.80 -0.11
CA GLN A 72 -40.06 56.92 -1.53
C GLN A 72 -39.92 55.58 -2.27
N PRO A 73 -40.78 55.31 -3.26
CA PRO A 73 -40.66 54.13 -4.11
C PRO A 73 -39.28 54.05 -4.79
N GLN A 74 -38.69 52.86 -4.75
CA GLN A 74 -37.44 52.49 -5.40
C GLN A 74 -37.75 51.63 -6.62
N THR A 75 -37.69 52.25 -7.80
CA THR A 75 -37.92 51.59 -9.10
C THR A 75 -36.64 51.16 -9.80
N ARG A 76 -35.48 51.40 -9.18
CA ARG A 76 -34.17 51.03 -9.69
C ARG A 76 -33.47 50.10 -8.72
N MET A 77 -32.75 49.12 -9.25
CA MET A 77 -31.97 48.18 -8.47
C MET A 77 -30.63 47.92 -9.14
N THR A 78 -29.55 48.08 -8.39
CA THR A 78 -28.22 47.68 -8.84
C THR A 78 -28.00 46.20 -8.56
N VAL A 79 -27.79 45.42 -9.61
CA VAL A 79 -27.29 44.04 -9.52
C VAL A 79 -25.80 44.10 -9.26
N ARG A 80 -25.34 43.36 -8.25
CA ARG A 80 -23.95 43.35 -7.80
C ARG A 80 -23.37 41.94 -7.84
N ALA A 81 -22.06 41.83 -7.99
CA ALA A 81 -21.37 40.54 -7.97
C ALA A 81 -21.48 39.89 -6.58
N PRO A 82 -21.94 38.62 -6.48
CA PRO A 82 -22.07 37.93 -5.18
C PRO A 82 -20.71 37.49 -4.60
N HIS A 83 -19.70 37.30 -5.44
CA HIS A 83 -18.33 36.91 -5.11
C HIS A 83 -17.35 37.50 -6.12
N ASP A 84 -16.05 37.36 -5.86
CA ASP A 84 -15.01 37.68 -6.83
C ASP A 84 -15.06 36.69 -8.01
N GLY A 85 -14.83 37.15 -9.23
CA GLY A 85 -14.85 36.25 -10.39
C GLY A 85 -14.73 36.96 -11.73
N TYR A 86 -14.84 36.16 -12.79
CA TYR A 86 -14.78 36.61 -14.17
C TYR A 86 -16.14 36.46 -14.84
N VAL A 87 -16.53 37.45 -15.62
CA VAL A 87 -17.79 37.41 -16.38
C VAL A 87 -17.64 36.42 -17.53
N SER A 88 -18.11 35.18 -17.36
CA SER A 88 -18.00 34.15 -18.40
C SER A 88 -18.90 34.45 -19.59
N LYS A 89 -20.08 35.00 -19.32
CA LYS A 89 -21.08 35.32 -20.34
C LYS A 89 -21.74 36.67 -20.07
N LEU A 90 -21.90 37.45 -21.14
CA LEU A 90 -22.57 38.76 -21.15
C LEU A 90 -23.50 38.81 -22.37
N ASP A 91 -24.76 38.39 -22.18
CA ASP A 91 -25.74 38.28 -23.27
C ASP A 91 -26.67 39.49 -23.38
N VAL A 92 -26.34 40.58 -22.68
CA VAL A 92 -27.23 41.73 -22.55
C VAL A 92 -26.52 43.05 -22.84
N ARG A 93 -27.30 44.03 -23.27
CA ARG A 93 -26.84 45.40 -23.54
C ARG A 93 -27.72 46.40 -22.80
N THR A 94 -27.22 47.62 -22.63
CA THR A 94 -28.05 48.73 -22.17
C THR A 94 -29.29 48.87 -23.06
N GLY A 95 -30.46 49.03 -22.43
CA GLY A 95 -31.75 49.04 -23.12
C GLY A 95 -32.38 47.67 -23.35
N ALA A 96 -31.71 46.57 -23.04
CA ALA A 96 -32.30 45.23 -23.17
C ALA A 96 -33.38 44.98 -22.10
N GLN A 97 -34.41 44.21 -22.47
CA GLN A 97 -35.35 43.66 -21.50
C GLN A 97 -34.73 42.42 -20.83
N VAL A 98 -34.92 42.30 -19.52
CA VAL A 98 -34.47 41.13 -18.75
C VAL A 98 -35.69 40.24 -18.55
N THR A 99 -35.56 38.97 -18.89
CA THR A 99 -36.59 37.95 -18.70
C THR A 99 -36.12 36.94 -17.67
N THR A 100 -37.05 36.16 -17.10
CA THR A 100 -36.71 35.09 -16.15
C THR A 100 -36.05 33.89 -16.81
N ALA A 101 -36.19 33.73 -18.13
CA ALA A 101 -35.68 32.59 -18.88
C ALA A 101 -34.20 32.71 -19.25
N GLN A 102 -33.66 33.94 -19.34
CA GLN A 102 -32.30 34.17 -19.79
C GLN A 102 -31.51 34.98 -18.76
N PRO A 103 -30.51 34.38 -18.09
CA PRO A 103 -29.68 35.12 -17.15
C PRO A 103 -28.87 36.19 -17.90
N PRO A 104 -28.79 37.43 -17.38
CA PRO A 104 -28.10 38.51 -18.05
C PRO A 104 -26.57 38.40 -17.97
N PHE A 105 -26.06 37.74 -16.92
CA PHE A 105 -24.64 37.54 -16.66
C PHE A 105 -24.41 36.13 -16.14
N GLU A 106 -23.29 35.55 -16.50
CA GLU A 106 -22.72 34.40 -15.81
C GLU A 106 -21.36 34.80 -15.22
N LEU A 107 -21.14 34.43 -13.95
CA LEU A 107 -19.93 34.75 -13.21
C LEU A 107 -19.24 33.46 -12.80
N ALA A 108 -17.99 33.29 -13.19
CA ALA A 108 -17.16 32.14 -12.83
C ALA A 108 -16.10 32.56 -11.80
N SER A 109 -16.02 31.85 -10.68
CA SER A 109 -14.88 31.97 -9.75
C SER A 109 -13.70 31.15 -10.26
N LEU A 110 -12.48 31.66 -10.06
CA LEU A 110 -11.24 30.91 -10.25
C LEU A 110 -10.59 30.53 -8.92
N ASP A 111 -11.28 30.70 -7.79
CA ASP A 111 -10.81 30.19 -6.50
C ASP A 111 -12.00 29.70 -5.64
N PRO A 112 -12.03 28.40 -5.26
CA PRO A 112 -11.15 27.34 -5.75
C PRO A 112 -11.49 26.96 -7.21
N VAL A 113 -10.56 26.31 -7.91
CA VAL A 113 -10.83 25.67 -9.21
C VAL A 113 -11.05 24.19 -9.03
N TRP A 114 -11.81 23.55 -9.91
CA TRP A 114 -11.82 22.10 -10.01
C TRP A 114 -11.06 21.63 -11.24
N ILE A 115 -10.54 20.42 -11.15
CA ILE A 115 -10.01 19.66 -12.27
C ILE A 115 -10.74 18.32 -12.32
N VAL A 116 -10.82 17.74 -13.52
CA VAL A 116 -11.31 16.39 -13.71
C VAL A 116 -10.11 15.54 -14.11
N ILE A 117 -9.81 14.53 -13.31
CA ILE A 117 -8.74 13.57 -13.59
C ILE A 117 -9.34 12.28 -14.12
N ASP A 118 -8.66 11.70 -15.10
CA ASP A 118 -8.92 10.35 -15.58
C ASP A 118 -7.96 9.39 -14.88
N TYR A 119 -8.48 8.32 -14.28
CA TYR A 119 -7.66 7.29 -13.64
C TYR A 119 -8.09 5.88 -14.08
N PRO A 120 -7.16 4.93 -14.23
CA PRO A 120 -7.50 3.57 -14.63
C PRO A 120 -8.39 2.88 -13.61
N GLN A 121 -9.33 2.04 -14.07
CA GLN A 121 -10.19 1.25 -13.18
C GLN A 121 -9.41 0.38 -12.18
N SER A 122 -8.20 -0.06 -12.53
CA SER A 122 -7.35 -0.87 -11.64
C SER A 122 -6.85 -0.11 -10.40
N GLN A 123 -6.88 1.22 -10.44
CA GLN A 123 -6.49 2.11 -9.34
C GLN A 123 -7.68 2.62 -8.54
N ALA A 124 -8.90 2.16 -8.81
CA ALA A 124 -10.11 2.67 -8.17
C ALA A 124 -10.15 2.48 -6.65
N SER A 125 -9.45 1.48 -6.12
CA SER A 125 -9.35 1.26 -4.67
C SER A 125 -8.41 2.24 -3.96
N LEU A 126 -7.50 2.90 -4.70
CA LEU A 126 -6.49 3.83 -4.17
C LEU A 126 -7.04 5.24 -3.99
N LEU A 127 -8.05 5.62 -4.77
CA LEU A 127 -8.64 6.96 -4.73
C LEU A 127 -9.96 6.93 -3.95
N ARG A 128 -10.08 7.82 -2.97
CA ARG A 128 -11.31 7.98 -2.17
C ARG A 128 -11.71 9.45 -2.13
N GLU A 129 -12.96 9.72 -1.82
CA GLU A 129 -13.37 11.08 -1.48
C GLU A 129 -12.54 11.58 -0.28
N GLY A 130 -12.06 12.82 -0.37
CA GLY A 130 -11.15 13.40 0.61
C GLY A 130 -9.67 13.05 0.42
N SER A 131 -9.31 12.15 -0.50
CA SER A 131 -7.89 11.88 -0.83
C SER A 131 -7.18 13.18 -1.22
N LYS A 132 -6.00 13.39 -0.65
CA LYS A 132 -5.16 14.55 -0.96
C LYS A 132 -4.38 14.30 -2.24
N VAL A 133 -4.33 15.32 -3.09
CA VAL A 133 -3.57 15.27 -4.33
C VAL A 133 -2.72 16.52 -4.51
N THR A 134 -1.62 16.34 -5.22
CA THR A 134 -0.72 17.41 -5.62
C THR A 134 -0.75 17.51 -7.14
N ALA A 135 -1.09 18.69 -7.64
CA ALA A 135 -1.10 18.98 -9.06
C ALA A 135 0.08 19.89 -9.45
N THR A 136 0.74 19.58 -10.56
CA THR A 136 1.86 20.37 -11.11
C THR A 136 1.61 20.67 -12.59
N THR A 137 2.21 21.73 -13.12
CA THR A 137 2.09 22.09 -14.54
C THR A 137 3.41 22.64 -15.06
N GLY A 138 3.71 22.35 -16.33
CA GLY A 138 4.87 22.91 -17.02
C GLY A 138 4.79 24.43 -17.20
N SER A 139 3.60 25.04 -17.11
CA SER A 139 3.45 26.50 -17.15
C SER A 139 4.01 27.20 -15.91
N TRP A 140 4.14 26.47 -14.79
CA TRP A 140 4.65 26.98 -13.52
C TRP A 140 5.58 25.95 -12.86
N PRO A 141 6.80 25.76 -13.38
CA PRO A 141 7.75 24.80 -12.84
C PRO A 141 8.06 25.08 -11.35
N GLY A 142 8.09 24.02 -10.54
CA GLY A 142 8.38 24.11 -9.10
C GLY A 142 7.21 24.56 -8.21
N ILE A 143 6.03 24.85 -8.78
CA ILE A 143 4.83 25.19 -8.01
C ILE A 143 3.89 23.99 -7.97
N ALA A 144 3.62 23.54 -6.75
CA ALA A 144 2.66 22.48 -6.45
C ALA A 144 1.32 23.08 -5.99
N PHE A 145 0.24 22.69 -6.65
CA PHE A 145 -1.13 23.05 -6.29
C PHE A 145 -1.73 21.91 -5.47
N GLN A 146 -2.04 22.20 -4.22
CA GLN A 146 -2.67 21.23 -3.33
C GLN A 146 -4.18 21.22 -3.54
N GLY A 147 -4.75 20.02 -3.49
CA GLY A 147 -6.20 19.87 -3.50
C GLY A 147 -6.67 18.54 -2.95
N THR A 148 -7.98 18.37 -3.01
CA THR A 148 -8.68 17.22 -2.45
C THR A 148 -9.70 16.70 -3.44
N VAL A 149 -9.79 15.38 -3.53
CA VAL A 149 -10.87 14.71 -4.28
C VAL A 149 -12.19 15.08 -3.63
N SER A 150 -13.05 15.78 -4.37
CA SER A 150 -14.38 16.16 -3.91
C SER A 150 -15.42 15.12 -4.26
N GLU A 151 -15.25 14.44 -5.39
CA GLU A 151 -16.26 13.53 -5.94
C GLU A 151 -15.60 12.49 -6.85
N LEU A 152 -16.00 11.24 -6.70
CA LEU A 152 -15.69 10.16 -7.65
C LEU A 152 -16.89 10.00 -8.59
N LEU A 153 -16.69 10.24 -9.88
CA LEU A 153 -17.78 10.14 -10.85
C LEU A 153 -18.07 8.67 -11.15
N PRO A 154 -19.34 8.24 -11.17
CA PRO A 154 -19.71 6.84 -11.30
C PRO A 154 -19.49 6.28 -12.72
N ASP A 155 -19.37 7.17 -13.72
CA ASP A 155 -19.30 6.78 -15.12
C ASP A 155 -17.89 6.31 -15.50
N LEU A 156 -17.82 5.05 -15.96
CA LEU A 156 -16.64 4.48 -16.60
C LEU A 156 -16.65 4.83 -18.09
N GLU A 157 -15.63 5.55 -18.55
CA GLU A 157 -15.42 5.77 -19.99
C GLU A 157 -14.97 4.46 -20.63
N THR A 158 -15.84 3.88 -21.46
CA THR A 158 -15.62 2.54 -22.04
C THR A 158 -14.49 2.51 -23.05
N THR A 159 -14.21 3.64 -23.73
CA THR A 159 -13.16 3.73 -24.74
C THR A 159 -11.76 3.67 -24.12
N THR A 160 -11.52 4.45 -23.07
CA THR A 160 -10.23 4.55 -22.39
C THR A 160 -10.13 3.63 -21.19
N ARG A 161 -11.24 3.04 -20.75
CA ARG A 161 -11.38 2.26 -19.49
C ARG A 161 -10.92 3.05 -18.27
N THR A 162 -11.23 4.33 -18.26
CA THR A 162 -10.90 5.25 -17.16
C THR A 162 -12.15 5.68 -16.41
N LEU A 163 -12.01 5.79 -15.10
CA LEU A 163 -12.96 6.48 -14.24
C LEU A 163 -12.56 7.95 -14.15
N LYS A 164 -13.51 8.79 -13.74
CA LYS A 164 -13.29 10.22 -13.58
C LYS A 164 -13.40 10.60 -12.11
N ALA A 165 -12.55 11.50 -11.64
CA ALA A 165 -12.69 12.11 -10.33
C ALA A 165 -12.62 13.63 -10.45
N ARG A 166 -13.46 14.34 -9.69
CA ARG A 166 -13.37 15.78 -9.53
C ARG A 166 -12.49 16.08 -8.32
N VAL A 167 -11.48 16.91 -8.55
CA VAL A 167 -10.58 17.39 -7.50
C VAL A 167 -10.72 18.90 -7.43
N VAL A 168 -10.86 19.41 -6.21
CA VAL A 168 -10.86 20.85 -5.93
C VAL A 168 -9.43 21.26 -5.55
N LEU A 169 -8.88 22.22 -6.30
CA LEU A 169 -7.55 22.80 -6.10
C LEU A 169 -7.67 24.24 -5.62
N ASN A 170 -6.85 24.60 -4.64
CA ASN A 170 -6.74 25.99 -4.20
C ASN A 170 -6.03 26.83 -5.26
N ASN A 171 -6.57 28.00 -5.60
CA ASN A 171 -6.00 28.88 -6.62
C ASN A 171 -6.09 30.37 -6.23
N PRO A 172 -5.61 30.77 -5.04
CA PRO A 172 -5.79 32.14 -4.51
C PRO A 172 -5.13 33.23 -5.36
N GLN A 173 -4.17 32.85 -6.21
CA GLN A 173 -3.46 33.77 -7.10
C GLN A 173 -4.01 33.74 -8.54
N HIS A 174 -5.11 33.02 -8.78
CA HIS A 174 -5.74 32.82 -10.09
C HIS A 174 -4.75 32.40 -11.20
N ARG A 175 -3.73 31.59 -10.82
CA ARG A 175 -2.69 31.12 -11.75
C ARG A 175 -3.21 30.00 -12.65
N LEU A 176 -4.04 29.13 -12.10
CA LEU A 176 -4.72 28.09 -12.86
C LEU A 176 -5.89 28.70 -13.61
N LYS A 177 -5.93 28.45 -14.92
CA LYS A 177 -6.99 28.90 -15.82
C LYS A 177 -7.71 27.69 -16.41
N PRO A 178 -9.02 27.80 -16.69
CA PRO A 178 -9.75 26.75 -17.39
C PRO A 178 -9.08 26.40 -18.73
N GLY A 179 -9.02 25.10 -19.04
CA GLY A 179 -8.36 24.59 -20.25
C GLY A 179 -6.87 24.25 -20.09
N MET A 180 -6.26 24.53 -18.94
CA MET A 180 -4.89 24.08 -18.64
C MET A 180 -4.85 22.57 -18.31
N TYR A 181 -3.76 21.92 -18.72
CA TYR A 181 -3.43 20.57 -18.32
C TYR A 181 -2.52 20.57 -17.08
N LEU A 182 -2.76 19.60 -16.21
CA LEU A 182 -2.06 19.42 -14.95
C LEU A 182 -1.67 17.95 -14.80
N ASN A 183 -0.48 17.70 -14.28
CA ASN A 183 -0.06 16.38 -13.82
C ASN A 183 -0.49 16.24 -12.36
N VAL A 184 -1.15 15.14 -12.02
CA VAL A 184 -1.74 14.95 -10.69
C VAL A 184 -1.17 13.70 -10.06
N GLU A 185 -0.70 13.84 -8.83
CA GLU A 185 -0.15 12.76 -8.03
C GLU A 185 -0.90 12.67 -6.71
N LEU A 186 -1.17 11.45 -6.24
CA LEU A 186 -1.73 11.19 -4.92
C LEU A 186 -0.69 11.51 -3.85
N ALA A 187 -1.01 12.40 -2.92
CA ALA A 187 -0.09 12.77 -1.85
C ALA A 187 0.23 11.57 -0.93
N GLU A 188 -0.71 10.64 -0.74
CA GLU A 188 -0.50 9.42 0.04
C GLU A 188 0.47 8.42 -0.60
N ALA A 189 0.68 8.49 -1.93
CA ALA A 189 1.72 7.69 -2.58
C ALA A 189 3.14 8.13 -2.16
N GLN A 190 3.31 9.35 -1.64
CA GLN A 190 4.58 9.81 -1.06
C GLN A 190 4.74 9.43 0.42
N GLN A 191 3.65 9.00 1.08
CA GLN A 191 3.66 8.55 2.47
C GLN A 191 3.86 7.04 2.54
N GLU A 192 4.76 6.48 1.73
CA GLU A 192 5.22 5.11 1.98
C GLU A 192 5.97 5.14 3.32
N SER A 193 5.37 4.50 4.33
CA SER A 193 6.05 4.16 5.58
C SER A 193 7.43 3.60 5.24
N ALA A 194 8.47 4.06 5.92
CA ALA A 194 9.84 3.61 5.67
C ALA A 194 9.88 2.07 5.65
N VAL A 195 10.05 1.50 4.46
CA VAL A 195 10.12 0.06 4.23
C VAL A 195 11.58 -0.37 4.15
N LEU A 196 11.86 -1.60 4.60
CA LEU A 196 13.17 -2.19 4.38
C LEU A 196 13.29 -2.49 2.89
N ALA A 197 14.30 -1.93 2.23
CA ALA A 197 14.52 -2.11 0.80
C ALA A 197 15.97 -2.51 0.51
N ILE A 198 16.16 -3.32 -0.52
CA ILE A 198 17.46 -3.71 -1.05
C ILE A 198 17.55 -3.37 -2.55
N PRO A 199 18.75 -3.19 -3.11
CA PRO A 199 18.93 -3.10 -4.56
C PRO A 199 18.34 -4.33 -5.27
N GLU A 200 17.66 -4.11 -6.39
CA GLU A 200 17.04 -5.20 -7.17
C GLU A 200 18.07 -6.26 -7.59
N GLU A 201 19.32 -5.85 -7.86
CA GLU A 201 20.39 -6.78 -8.22
C GLU A 201 20.76 -7.77 -7.10
N ALA A 202 20.48 -7.45 -5.84
CA ALA A 202 20.79 -8.32 -4.69
C ALA A 202 19.77 -9.46 -4.50
N LEU A 203 18.61 -9.38 -5.16
CA LEU A 203 17.55 -10.39 -5.06
C LEU A 203 17.77 -11.52 -6.07
N ILE A 204 17.87 -12.75 -5.58
CA ILE A 204 17.87 -13.95 -6.41
C ILE A 204 16.47 -14.54 -6.39
N ALA A 205 15.74 -14.38 -7.49
CA ALA A 205 14.39 -14.93 -7.66
C ALA A 205 14.43 -16.20 -8.52
N THR A 206 14.06 -17.35 -7.95
CA THR A 206 13.99 -18.62 -8.68
C THR A 206 12.57 -18.95 -9.17
N GLY A 207 11.64 -17.99 -9.09
CA GLY A 207 10.22 -18.14 -9.42
C GLY A 207 9.39 -18.86 -8.36
N THR A 208 9.98 -19.80 -7.63
CA THR A 208 9.36 -20.51 -6.49
C THR A 208 9.75 -19.95 -5.14
N SER A 209 10.95 -19.38 -5.01
CA SER A 209 11.40 -18.69 -3.80
C SER A 209 12.29 -17.50 -4.14
N ASN A 210 12.36 -16.57 -3.19
CA ASN A 210 13.19 -15.37 -3.28
C ASN A 210 14.23 -15.44 -2.17
N ARG A 211 15.50 -15.27 -2.51
CA ARG A 211 16.60 -15.32 -1.55
C ARG A 211 17.58 -14.18 -1.76
N VAL A 212 18.29 -13.83 -0.70
CA VAL A 212 19.33 -12.80 -0.68
C VAL A 212 20.54 -13.39 0.04
N LEU A 213 21.75 -13.05 -0.42
CA LEU A 213 22.99 -13.41 0.26
C LEU A 213 23.38 -12.30 1.24
N ILE A 214 23.41 -12.62 2.53
CA ILE A 214 23.92 -11.73 3.57
C ILE A 214 25.42 -11.96 3.73
N ALA A 215 26.18 -10.87 3.82
CA ALA A 215 27.59 -10.88 4.18
C ALA A 215 27.73 -10.70 5.70
N ASP A 216 27.91 -11.81 6.43
CA ASP A 216 28.04 -11.81 7.89
C ASP A 216 29.43 -11.30 8.36
N GLY A 217 30.37 -11.07 7.44
CA GLY A 217 31.74 -10.65 7.70
C GLY A 217 32.75 -11.76 7.38
N GLU A 218 34.05 -11.42 7.37
CA GLU A 218 35.15 -12.39 7.19
C GLU A 218 35.10 -13.25 5.90
N GLY A 219 34.37 -12.79 4.87
CA GLY A 219 34.21 -13.52 3.61
C GLY A 219 33.16 -14.63 3.65
N HIS A 220 32.36 -14.71 4.71
CA HIS A 220 31.25 -15.65 4.81
C HIS A 220 29.95 -15.06 4.24
N PHE A 221 29.29 -15.84 3.39
CA PHE A 221 28.01 -15.50 2.77
C PHE A 221 26.96 -16.53 3.14
N ARG A 222 25.79 -16.07 3.57
CA ARG A 222 24.68 -16.94 3.97
C ARG A 222 23.44 -16.62 3.16
N PRO A 223 22.82 -17.63 2.50
CA PRO A 223 21.54 -17.43 1.82
C PRO A 223 20.42 -17.31 2.85
N VAL A 224 19.59 -16.29 2.67
CA VAL A 224 18.40 -16.05 3.50
C VAL A 224 17.19 -15.90 2.59
N GLU A 225 16.14 -16.66 2.89
CA GLU A 225 14.89 -16.57 2.18
C GLU A 225 14.14 -15.31 2.61
N VAL A 226 13.63 -14.57 1.63
CA VAL A 226 12.97 -13.28 1.85
C VAL A 226 11.63 -13.25 1.15
N THR A 227 10.68 -12.50 1.71
CA THR A 227 9.44 -12.18 1.01
C THR A 227 9.56 -10.80 0.38
N ALA A 228 9.70 -10.77 -0.94
CA ALA A 228 9.77 -9.54 -1.72
C ALA A 228 8.38 -8.89 -1.85
N GLY A 229 8.35 -7.56 -1.81
CA GLY A 229 7.20 -6.70 -1.98
C GLY A 229 7.23 -5.96 -3.31
N ARG A 230 6.97 -4.66 -3.27
CA ARG A 230 6.99 -3.78 -4.45
C ARG A 230 8.42 -3.51 -4.91
N THR A 231 8.59 -3.38 -6.23
CA THR A 231 9.84 -2.91 -6.86
C THR A 231 9.63 -1.52 -7.43
N GLN A 232 10.47 -0.56 -7.05
CA GLN A 232 10.42 0.82 -7.56
C GLN A 232 11.81 1.45 -7.53
N ASN A 233 12.16 2.21 -8.59
CA ASN A 233 13.43 2.96 -8.69
C ASN A 233 14.70 2.09 -8.48
N GLY A 234 14.68 0.83 -8.92
CA GLY A 234 15.80 -0.13 -8.75
C GLY A 234 15.95 -0.70 -7.33
N LEU A 235 14.97 -0.47 -6.46
CA LEU A 235 14.90 -1.02 -5.11
C LEU A 235 13.71 -1.98 -5.00
N VAL A 236 13.90 -3.05 -4.22
CA VAL A 236 12.86 -4.03 -3.88
C VAL A 236 12.55 -3.96 -2.40
N GLU A 237 11.28 -3.79 -2.07
CA GLU A 237 10.73 -3.87 -0.72
C GLU A 237 10.88 -5.30 -0.16
N ILE A 238 11.31 -5.43 1.10
CA ILE A 238 11.41 -6.69 1.81
C ILE A 238 10.40 -6.71 2.96
N LYS A 239 9.39 -7.58 2.85
CA LYS A 239 8.33 -7.73 3.85
C LYS A 239 8.78 -8.57 5.06
N SER A 240 9.66 -9.53 4.83
CA SER A 240 10.21 -10.40 5.87
C SER A 240 11.49 -11.09 5.39
N GLY A 241 12.32 -11.51 6.36
CA GLY A 241 13.54 -12.28 6.12
C GLY A 241 14.84 -11.48 6.32
N LEU A 242 14.77 -10.15 6.34
CA LEU A 242 15.92 -9.27 6.60
C LEU A 242 15.62 -8.27 7.71
N GLU A 243 16.69 -7.77 8.32
CA GLU A 243 16.68 -6.70 9.31
C GLU A 243 17.49 -5.50 8.82
N ALA A 244 17.12 -4.30 9.27
CA ALA A 244 17.84 -3.09 8.92
C ALA A 244 19.29 -3.13 9.41
N GLY A 245 20.24 -2.80 8.53
CA GLY A 245 21.68 -2.79 8.82
C GLY A 245 22.44 -4.04 8.37
N GLN A 246 21.74 -5.10 7.92
CA GLN A 246 22.38 -6.26 7.32
C GLN A 246 22.98 -5.91 5.94
N LYS A 247 24.20 -6.40 5.68
CA LYS A 247 24.90 -6.17 4.41
C LYS A 247 24.51 -7.26 3.41
N VAL A 248 24.01 -6.86 2.25
CA VAL A 248 23.61 -7.77 1.17
C VAL A 248 24.58 -7.70 0.01
N VAL A 249 24.77 -8.82 -0.69
CA VAL A 249 25.64 -8.90 -1.87
C VAL A 249 24.91 -8.34 -3.09
N THR A 250 25.47 -7.32 -3.73
CA THR A 250 24.89 -6.67 -4.93
C THR A 250 25.58 -7.08 -6.23
N SER A 251 26.73 -7.76 -6.17
CA SER A 251 27.50 -8.16 -7.35
C SER A 251 28.15 -9.53 -7.15
N GLY A 252 28.12 -10.37 -8.19
CA GLY A 252 28.63 -11.75 -8.13
C GLY A 252 27.76 -12.71 -7.33
N GLN A 253 26.55 -12.29 -6.94
CA GLN A 253 25.58 -13.04 -6.16
C GLN A 253 25.24 -14.40 -6.78
N PHE A 254 25.13 -14.49 -8.11
CA PHE A 254 24.86 -15.75 -8.80
C PHE A 254 26.02 -16.75 -8.70
N LEU A 255 27.27 -16.28 -8.79
CA LEU A 255 28.45 -17.15 -8.66
C LEU A 255 28.58 -17.68 -7.24
N ILE A 256 28.33 -16.82 -6.25
CA ILE A 256 28.39 -17.21 -4.83
C ILE A 256 27.25 -18.18 -4.49
N ASP A 257 26.03 -17.93 -4.98
CA ASP A 257 24.88 -18.83 -4.77
C ASP A 257 25.06 -20.16 -5.50
N SER A 258 25.67 -20.16 -6.70
CA SER A 258 26.00 -21.38 -7.43
C SER A 258 27.04 -22.23 -6.69
N GLU A 259 28.09 -21.62 -6.15
CA GLU A 259 29.11 -22.33 -5.34
C GLU A 259 28.52 -22.85 -4.02
N ALA A 260 27.67 -22.05 -3.34
CA ALA A 260 27.00 -22.48 -2.12
C ALA A 260 26.02 -23.64 -2.39
N SER A 261 25.24 -23.56 -3.47
CA SER A 261 24.33 -24.61 -3.91
C SER A 261 25.10 -25.86 -4.34
N LEU A 262 26.22 -25.71 -5.05
CA LEU A 262 27.08 -26.82 -5.45
C LEU A 262 27.71 -27.50 -4.23
N ARG A 263 28.25 -26.74 -3.28
CA ARG A 263 28.78 -27.29 -2.01
C ARG A 263 27.72 -27.97 -1.15
N SER A 264 26.47 -27.48 -1.18
CA SER A 264 25.35 -28.11 -0.48
C SER A 264 24.77 -29.31 -1.21
N ALA A 265 24.89 -29.38 -2.54
CA ALA A 265 24.44 -30.49 -3.39
C ALA A 265 25.50 -31.58 -3.53
N LEU A 266 26.77 -31.24 -3.34
CA LEU A 266 27.83 -32.20 -3.08
C LEU A 266 27.55 -32.81 -1.70
N PRO A 267 27.51 -34.15 -1.57
CA PRO A 267 27.46 -34.77 -0.25
C PRO A 267 28.61 -34.18 0.56
N GLN A 268 28.32 -33.62 1.74
CA GLN A 268 29.37 -33.36 2.70
C GLN A 268 30.12 -34.69 2.84
N MET A 269 31.37 -34.74 2.36
CA MET A 269 32.32 -35.78 2.71
C MET A 269 32.68 -35.58 4.19
N ALA A 270 31.68 -35.70 5.07
CA ALA A 270 31.88 -36.25 6.40
C ALA A 270 32.35 -37.69 6.14
N GLY A 271 33.51 -38.04 6.71
CA GLY A 271 34.19 -39.31 6.49
C GLY A 271 33.19 -40.46 6.43
N GLN A 272 33.10 -41.08 5.25
CA GLN A 272 32.54 -42.41 5.12
C GLN A 272 33.51 -43.34 5.86
N GLU A 273 33.24 -43.60 7.13
CA GLU A 273 33.52 -44.92 7.66
C GLU A 273 32.68 -45.88 6.81
N GLU A 274 33.35 -46.76 6.07
CA GLU A 274 32.68 -47.87 5.40
C GLU A 274 31.75 -48.55 6.42
N GLU A 275 30.45 -48.64 6.10
CA GLU A 275 29.54 -49.51 6.83
C GLU A 275 30.00 -50.97 6.63
N ALA A 276 30.97 -51.40 7.43
CA ALA A 276 31.32 -52.79 7.57
C ALA A 276 30.05 -53.53 8.00
N LYS A 277 29.58 -54.48 7.17
CA LYS A 277 28.39 -55.28 7.47
C LYS A 277 28.54 -55.91 8.85
N SER A 278 27.74 -55.42 9.80
CA SER A 278 27.70 -55.95 11.16
C SER A 278 26.73 -57.12 11.23
N TYR A 279 27.18 -58.20 11.86
CA TYR A 279 26.41 -59.41 12.14
C TYR A 279 26.13 -59.49 13.65
N SER A 280 25.07 -60.18 14.04
CA SER A 280 24.75 -60.45 15.44
C SER A 280 24.66 -61.95 15.70
N ALA A 281 25.14 -62.37 16.86
CA ALA A 281 25.10 -63.75 17.31
C ALA A 281 24.93 -63.82 18.84
N GLN A 282 24.45 -64.95 19.31
CA GLN A 282 24.38 -65.27 20.74
C GLN A 282 25.32 -66.42 21.05
N GLY A 283 25.97 -66.41 22.20
CA GLY A 283 26.90 -67.46 22.58
C GLY A 283 27.32 -67.41 24.03
N VAL A 284 28.11 -68.40 24.44
CA VAL A 284 28.70 -68.46 25.78
C VAL A 284 30.19 -68.24 25.68
N ILE A 285 30.71 -67.28 26.44
CA ILE A 285 32.15 -66.98 26.50
C ILE A 285 32.87 -68.19 27.11
N LYS A 286 33.86 -68.72 26.40
CA LYS A 286 34.67 -69.87 26.87
C LYS A 286 36.01 -69.43 27.45
N ALA A 287 36.66 -68.46 26.82
CA ALA A 287 37.93 -67.89 27.27
C ALA A 287 38.05 -66.45 26.76
N VAL A 288 38.83 -65.63 27.47
CA VAL A 288 39.13 -64.24 27.09
C VAL A 288 40.65 -64.06 27.15
N SER A 289 41.28 -63.60 26.07
CA SER A 289 42.69 -63.25 25.96
C SER A 289 42.84 -61.74 25.72
N ASP A 290 44.09 -61.24 25.63
CA ASP A 290 44.37 -59.80 25.55
C ASP A 290 43.85 -59.17 24.25
N GLU A 291 43.75 -59.95 23.18
CA GLU A 291 43.37 -59.48 21.84
C GLU A 291 42.14 -60.20 21.28
N ALA A 292 41.69 -61.30 21.89
CA ALA A 292 40.57 -62.10 21.40
C ALA A 292 39.68 -62.69 22.50
N VAL A 293 38.45 -63.05 22.13
CA VAL A 293 37.51 -63.82 22.97
C VAL A 293 37.07 -65.08 22.24
N THR A 294 37.16 -66.23 22.91
CA THR A 294 36.67 -67.50 22.40
C THR A 294 35.20 -67.65 22.79
N ILE A 295 34.30 -67.71 21.82
CA ILE A 295 32.84 -67.82 22.07
C ILE A 295 32.31 -69.09 21.40
N ALA A 296 31.57 -69.88 22.17
CA ALA A 296 30.71 -70.93 21.64
C ALA A 296 29.39 -70.27 21.18
N HIS A 297 29.31 -69.91 19.90
CA HIS A 297 28.17 -69.17 19.36
C HIS A 297 27.13 -70.09 18.72
N GLN A 298 25.87 -69.65 18.74
CA GLN A 298 24.75 -70.25 18.02
C GLN A 298 24.90 -70.02 16.50
N PRO A 299 24.18 -70.76 15.64
CA PRO A 299 24.30 -70.60 14.19
C PRO A 299 24.06 -69.15 13.75
N VAL A 300 24.84 -68.68 12.77
CA VAL A 300 24.69 -67.36 12.15
C VAL A 300 24.24 -67.55 10.71
N PRO A 301 22.92 -67.60 10.42
CA PRO A 301 22.38 -67.94 9.10
C PRO A 301 22.89 -67.02 7.99
N ALA A 302 23.09 -65.74 8.30
CA ALA A 302 23.58 -64.73 7.35
C ALA A 302 24.98 -65.06 6.79
N LEU A 303 25.79 -65.81 7.55
CA LEU A 303 27.13 -66.25 7.16
C LEU A 303 27.20 -67.75 6.84
N LYS A 304 26.07 -68.46 6.95
CA LYS A 304 25.99 -69.93 6.87
C LYS A 304 26.91 -70.64 7.87
N TRP A 305 27.21 -70.00 9.01
CA TRP A 305 28.01 -70.61 10.06
C TRP A 305 27.13 -71.51 10.95
N PRO A 306 27.51 -72.79 11.16
CA PRO A 306 26.85 -73.64 12.15
C PRO A 306 27.19 -73.17 13.57
N ALA A 307 26.56 -73.77 14.58
CA ALA A 307 26.99 -73.56 15.96
C ALA A 307 28.43 -74.10 16.12
N MET A 308 29.37 -73.24 16.50
CA MET A 308 30.78 -73.60 16.63
C MET A 308 31.48 -72.74 17.69
N ILE A 309 32.69 -73.16 18.06
CA ILE A 309 33.56 -72.43 18.99
C ILE A 309 34.67 -71.81 18.16
N MET A 310 34.78 -70.48 18.20
CA MET A 310 35.82 -69.75 17.48
C MET A 310 36.21 -68.48 18.22
N ASP A 311 37.36 -67.92 17.81
CA ASP A 311 37.90 -66.69 18.37
C ASP A 311 37.41 -65.48 17.60
N PHE A 312 37.09 -64.42 18.34
CA PHE A 312 36.73 -63.12 17.82
C PHE A 312 37.70 -62.07 18.37
N ALA A 313 38.23 -61.21 17.50
CA ALA A 313 39.09 -60.10 17.93
C ALA A 313 38.28 -59.10 18.77
N ILE A 314 38.90 -58.55 19.81
CA ILE A 314 38.27 -57.58 20.72
C ILE A 314 39.17 -56.37 20.94
N THR A 315 38.58 -55.25 21.34
CA THR A 315 39.33 -54.09 21.83
C THR A 315 39.56 -54.21 23.35
N PRO A 316 40.63 -53.59 23.90
CA PRO A 316 40.91 -53.63 25.34
C PRO A 316 39.74 -53.13 26.21
N GLN A 317 38.96 -52.17 25.69
CA GLN A 317 37.79 -51.61 26.38
C GLN A 317 36.65 -52.63 26.52
N LEU A 318 36.45 -53.48 25.51
CA LEU A 318 35.38 -54.48 25.53
C LEU A 318 35.75 -55.68 26.41
N ARG A 319 37.04 -55.99 26.51
CA ARG A 319 37.57 -57.05 27.40
C ARG A 319 37.12 -56.89 28.84
N GLU A 320 37.11 -55.66 29.37
CA GLU A 320 36.74 -55.39 30.77
C GLU A 320 35.29 -55.81 31.10
N GLN A 321 34.46 -55.96 30.08
CA GLN A 321 33.03 -56.30 30.20
C GLN A 321 32.76 -57.80 30.01
N MET A 322 33.79 -58.63 29.80
CA MET A 322 33.65 -60.05 29.46
C MET A 322 34.09 -60.98 30.60
N ARG A 323 33.26 -61.96 30.95
CA ARG A 323 33.63 -63.03 31.90
C ARG A 323 33.41 -64.42 31.28
N PRO A 324 34.37 -65.36 31.40
CA PRO A 324 34.17 -66.75 31.00
C PRO A 324 32.94 -67.36 31.68
N GLY A 325 32.12 -68.08 30.91
CA GLY A 325 30.88 -68.72 31.35
C GLY A 325 29.62 -67.88 31.16
N GLU A 326 29.74 -66.61 30.75
CA GLU A 326 28.60 -65.72 30.57
C GLU A 326 27.92 -65.92 29.20
N SER A 327 26.59 -65.95 29.19
CA SER A 327 25.78 -65.91 27.98
C SER A 327 25.66 -64.48 27.49
N VAL A 328 26.01 -64.23 26.23
CA VAL A 328 26.08 -62.89 25.65
C VAL A 328 25.44 -62.84 24.27
N MET A 329 24.82 -61.71 23.96
CA MET A 329 24.49 -61.32 22.59
C MET A 329 25.56 -60.33 22.15
N PHE A 330 26.19 -60.58 21.00
CA PHE A 330 27.28 -59.76 20.51
C PHE A 330 27.10 -59.41 19.05
N HIS A 331 27.59 -58.22 18.70
CA HIS A 331 27.69 -57.74 17.33
C HIS A 331 29.14 -57.80 16.90
N PHE A 332 29.38 -58.22 15.66
CA PHE A 332 30.72 -58.33 15.11
C PHE A 332 30.73 -57.96 13.63
N VAL A 333 31.88 -57.51 13.16
CA VAL A 333 32.15 -57.24 11.74
C VAL A 333 33.19 -58.24 11.23
N LEU A 334 33.10 -58.58 9.95
CA LEU A 334 34.15 -59.34 9.27
C LEU A 334 35.17 -58.34 8.72
N THR A 335 36.41 -58.47 9.16
CA THR A 335 37.56 -57.72 8.66
C THR A 335 38.49 -58.66 7.90
N ASP A 336 39.47 -58.12 7.19
CA ASP A 336 40.50 -58.93 6.50
C ASP A 336 41.31 -59.82 7.47
N GLU A 337 41.35 -59.46 8.75
CA GLU A 337 42.06 -60.19 9.82
C GLU A 337 41.15 -61.17 10.58
N GLY A 338 39.86 -61.26 10.23
CA GLY A 338 38.88 -62.15 10.86
C GLY A 338 37.68 -61.42 11.47
N ALA A 339 36.90 -62.15 12.28
CA ALA A 339 35.71 -61.60 12.93
C ALA A 339 36.07 -60.79 14.17
N ARG A 340 35.63 -59.52 14.23
CA ARG A 340 35.91 -58.60 15.34
C ARG A 340 34.62 -58.16 16.01
N VAL A 341 34.55 -58.32 17.33
CA VAL A 341 33.40 -57.87 18.12
C VAL A 341 33.40 -56.34 18.21
N THR A 342 32.26 -55.73 17.89
CA THR A 342 32.02 -54.28 18.00
C THR A 342 31.25 -53.91 19.25
N SER A 343 30.36 -54.80 19.72
CA SER A 343 29.56 -54.58 20.93
C SER A 343 29.12 -55.91 21.53
N MET A 344 28.96 -55.97 22.85
CA MET A 344 28.53 -57.16 23.58
C MET A 344 27.58 -56.77 24.71
N MET A 345 26.53 -57.56 24.90
CA MET A 345 25.54 -57.38 25.95
C MET A 345 25.29 -58.71 26.68
N PRO A 346 25.28 -58.72 28.03
CA PRO A 346 24.98 -59.91 28.79
C PRO A 346 23.50 -60.31 28.67
N LEU A 347 23.25 -61.59 28.43
CA LEU A 347 21.93 -62.21 28.51
C LEU A 347 21.68 -62.61 29.97
N ASN A 348 21.22 -61.66 30.78
CA ASN A 348 20.92 -61.89 32.19
C ASN A 348 19.73 -62.87 32.39
N GLY A 349 20.06 -64.15 32.54
CA GLY A 349 19.46 -65.15 33.44
C GLY A 349 17.97 -65.52 33.29
N ALA A 350 17.71 -66.68 32.70
CA ALA A 350 16.89 -67.68 33.40
C ALA A 350 17.88 -68.55 34.21
N LYS A 351 17.99 -68.27 35.51
CA LYS A 351 18.62 -69.19 36.46
C LYS A 351 17.67 -70.37 36.67
N GLU A 352 18.10 -71.58 36.34
CA GLU A 352 17.54 -72.79 36.96
C GLU A 352 18.01 -72.88 38.40
N GLN A 353 17.10 -73.21 39.31
CA GLN A 353 17.35 -73.72 40.66
C GLN A 353 16.06 -74.37 41.16
N PRO A 354 16.10 -75.48 41.90
CA PRO A 354 16.94 -76.69 41.78
C PRO A 354 16.22 -77.86 41.08
#